data_AF-A0A179DG13-F1
#
_entry.id   AF-A0A179DG13-F1
#
_cell.length_a   1.000
_cell.length_b   1.000
_cell.length_c   1.000
_cell.angle_alpha   90.00
_cell.angle_beta   90.00
_cell.angle_gamma   90.00
#
_symmetry.space_group_name_H-M   'P 1'
#
loop_
_entity.id
_entity.type
_entity.pdbx_description
1 polymer ?
#
loop_
_entity_poly.entity_id
_entity_poly.type
_entity_poly.pdbx_seq_one_letter_code
_entity_poly.pdbx_strand_id
1 'polypeptide(L)'
;MAHSKIIIVNGLSIDLSRIKAIKVNTNSTLGPTNVLMIDLNLRFEYVFNPNENNHTKESIKDTVSINYVNYDGAVEAMNNLSEEWQAYLNSL
;
A
#
# COMPACT_ATOMS: atom_id res chain seq x y z
N MET A 1 -8.72 0.76 -20.18
CA MET A 1 -8.67 0.01 -18.90
C MET A 1 -7.33 0.34 -18.28
N ALA A 2 -7.27 0.74 -17.01
CA ALA A 2 -5.96 0.97 -16.38
C ALA A 2 -5.20 -0.37 -16.39
N HIS A 3 -4.02 -0.40 -17.01
CA HIS A 3 -3.19 -1.59 -17.06
C HIS A 3 -2.72 -1.91 -15.64
N SER A 4 -3.20 -2.99 -15.01
CA SER A 4 -2.68 -3.40 -13.71
C SER A 4 -1.28 -4.00 -13.88
N LYS A 5 -0.34 -3.64 -13.01
CA LYS A 5 1.00 -4.23 -12.90
C LYS A 5 1.20 -4.67 -11.45
N ILE A 6 1.33 -5.97 -11.23
CA ILE A 6 1.60 -6.56 -9.91
C ILE A 6 3.11 -6.80 -9.79
N ILE A 7 3.69 -6.37 -8.68
CA ILE A 7 5.08 -6.66 -8.30
C ILE A 7 5.13 -7.34 -6.93
N ILE A 8 6.26 -7.97 -6.62
CA ILE A 8 6.50 -8.57 -5.30
C ILE A 8 7.53 -7.72 -4.56
N VAL A 9 7.16 -7.23 -3.38
CA VAL A 9 8.05 -6.47 -2.49
C VAL A 9 8.09 -7.19 -1.14
N ASN A 10 9.27 -7.68 -0.76
CA ASN A 10 9.48 -8.42 0.48
C ASN A 10 8.45 -9.55 0.72
N GLY A 11 8.13 -10.30 -0.34
CA GLY A 11 7.17 -11.40 -0.31
C GLY A 11 5.69 -10.99 -0.37
N LEU A 12 5.37 -9.69 -0.42
CA LEU A 12 4.01 -9.19 -0.55
C LEU A 12 3.72 -8.76 -2.00
N SER A 13 2.56 -9.17 -2.51
CA SER A 13 2.08 -8.74 -3.82
C SER A 13 1.46 -7.35 -3.75
N ILE A 14 1.93 -6.44 -4.59
CA ILE A 14 1.48 -5.05 -4.65
C ILE A 14 1.06 -4.70 -6.07
N ASP A 15 -0.19 -4.27 -6.23
CA ASP A 15 -0.69 -3.72 -7.49
C ASP A 15 -0.35 -2.22 -7.58
N LEU A 16 0.54 -1.88 -8.50
CA LEU A 16 1.02 -0.51 -8.71
C LEU A 16 -0.09 0.45 -9.14
N SER A 17 -1.14 -0.05 -9.81
CA SER A 17 -2.31 0.76 -10.20
C SER A 17 -3.13 1.22 -9.00
N ARG A 18 -2.99 0.53 -7.87
CA ARG A 18 -3.73 0.80 -6.64
C ARG A 18 -2.94 1.66 -5.66
N ILE A 19 -1.65 1.91 -5.86
CA ILE A 19 -0.88 2.73 -4.92
C ILE A 19 -1.45 4.15 -4.91
N LYS A 20 -1.70 4.66 -3.71
CA LYS A 20 -2.08 6.05 -3.44
C LYS A 20 -0.92 6.84 -2.86
N ALA A 21 -0.19 6.23 -1.93
CA ALA A 21 0.96 6.85 -1.29
C ALA A 21 1.95 5.79 -0.80
N ILE A 22 3.23 6.14 -0.80
CA ILE A 22 4.32 5.37 -0.22
C ILE A 22 4.97 6.29 0.83
N LYS A 23 5.17 5.80 2.05
CA LYS A 23 5.72 6.62 3.15
C LYS A 23 6.54 5.79 4.12
N VAL A 24 7.55 6.43 4.70
CA VAL A 24 8.29 5.93 5.86
C VAL A 24 8.15 6.97 6.96
N ASN A 25 7.90 6.53 8.19
CA ASN A 25 7.87 7.44 9.32
C ASN A 25 9.29 7.91 9.67
N THR A 26 9.48 9.22 9.77
CA THR A 26 10.76 9.84 10.10
C THR A 26 10.88 10.21 11.57
N ASN A 27 9.79 10.14 12.33
CA ASN A 27 9.76 10.54 13.73
C ASN A 27 9.54 9.33 14.66
N SER A 28 10.59 8.96 15.40
CA SER A 28 10.56 7.83 16.33
C SER A 28 9.60 8.01 17.51
N THR A 29 9.18 9.24 17.83
CA THR A 29 8.19 9.47 18.89
C THR A 29 6.76 9.21 18.42
N LEU A 30 6.50 9.24 17.11
CA LEU A 30 5.17 9.01 16.53
C LEU A 30 4.95 7.56 16.08
N GLY A 31 6.00 6.73 16.07
CA GLY A 31 5.90 5.33 15.68
C GLY A 31 7.23 4.75 15.19
N PRO A 32 7.21 3.49 14.71
CA PRO A 32 8.41 2.84 14.21
C PRO A 32 8.90 3.52 12.93
N THR A 33 10.21 3.76 12.83
CA THR A 33 10.83 4.44 11.68
C THR A 33 11.34 3.47 10.62
N ASN A 34 11.48 2.20 10.97
CA ASN A 34 11.92 1.11 10.09
C ASN A 34 10.76 0.44 9.32
N VAL A 35 9.65 1.13 9.12
CA VAL A 35 8.44 0.57 8.49
C VAL A 35 8.08 1.37 7.24
N LEU A 36 8.05 0.66 6.10
CA LEU A 36 7.49 1.16 4.85
C LEU A 36 5.98 0.94 4.87
N MET A 37 5.22 2.01 4.70
CA MET A 37 3.77 1.95 4.59
C MET A 37 3.34 2.34 3.17
N ILE A 38 2.44 1.55 2.61
CA ILE A 38 1.90 1.74 1.26
C ILE A 38 0.40 1.79 1.39
N ASP A 39 -0.16 2.99 1.23
CA ASP A 39 -1.60 3.20 1.24
C ASP A 39 -2.13 2.92 -0.16
N LEU A 40 -3.14 2.07 -0.27
CA LEU A 40 -3.80 1.75 -1.53
C LEU A 40 -5.10 2.55 -1.67
N ASN A 41 -5.52 2.75 -2.92
CA ASN A 41 -6.81 3.32 -3.26
C ASN A 41 -7.95 2.48 -2.64
N LEU A 42 -8.99 3.20 -2.21
CA LEU A 42 -10.19 2.63 -1.61
C LEU A 42 -10.74 1.54 -2.52
N ARG A 43 -11.01 0.37 -1.94
CA ARG A 43 -11.89 -0.63 -2.56
C ARG A 43 -13.26 -0.56 -1.90
N PHE A 44 -14.27 -0.95 -2.66
CA PHE A 44 -15.59 -1.14 -2.12
C PHE A 44 -15.87 -2.63 -2.01
N GLU A 45 -16.30 -3.07 -0.84
CA GLU A 45 -16.74 -4.43 -0.61
C GLU A 45 -18.18 -4.43 -0.13
N TYR A 46 -18.91 -5.48 -0.50
CA TYR A 46 -20.25 -5.72 0.03
C TYR A 46 -20.11 -6.64 1.23
N VAL A 47 -20.26 -6.08 2.42
CA VAL A 47 -20.19 -6.84 3.67
C VAL A 47 -21.60 -7.25 4.04
N PHE A 48 -21.81 -8.55 4.27
CA PHE A 48 -23.08 -9.07 4.76
C PHE A 48 -23.18 -8.87 6.27
N ASN A 49 -24.22 -8.17 6.72
CA ASN A 49 -24.53 -8.05 8.14
C ASN A 49 -25.62 -9.10 8.50
N PRO A 50 -25.30 -10.16 9.26
CA PRO A 50 -26.26 -11.20 9.60
C PRO A 50 -27.39 -10.71 10.52
N ASN A 51 -27.18 -9.64 11.28
CA ASN A 51 -28.22 -9.09 12.17
C ASN A 51 -29.30 -8.31 11.40
N GLU A 52 -28.92 -7.73 10.27
CA GLU A 52 -29.83 -6.95 9.40
C GLU A 52 -30.25 -7.72 8.14
N ASN A 53 -29.66 -8.90 7.91
CA ASN A 53 -29.87 -9.75 6.74
C ASN A 53 -29.73 -8.99 5.41
N ASN A 54 -28.77 -8.07 5.34
CA ASN A 54 -28.52 -7.19 4.19
C ASN A 54 -27.02 -7.13 3.84
N HIS A 55 -26.72 -6.65 2.63
CA HIS A 55 -25.36 -6.32 2.22
C HIS A 55 -25.19 -4.81 2.20
N THR A 56 -24.15 -4.32 2.88
CA THR A 56 -23.81 -2.89 2.89
C THR A 56 -22.53 -2.68 2.11
N LYS A 57 -22.52 -1.65 1.25
CA LYS A 57 -21.33 -1.26 0.51
C LYS A 57 -20.42 -0.45 1.44
N GLU A 58 -19.29 -1.04 1.81
CA GLU A 58 -18.29 -0.40 2.67
C GLU A 58 -17.06 0.01 1.87
N SER A 59 -16.46 1.13 2.26
CA SER A 59 -15.19 1.60 1.70
C SER A 59 -14.04 1.13 2.58
N ILE A 60 -13.21 0.23 2.07
CA ILE A 60 -12.08 -0.33 2.80
C ILE A 60 -10.82 0.42 2.40
N LYS A 61 -10.12 0.95 3.41
CA LYS A 61 -8.76 1.48 3.26
C LYS A 61 -7.79 0.33 3.49
N ASP A 62 -7.04 -0.02 2.46
CA ASP A 62 -5.96 -1.00 2.58
C ASP A 62 -4.63 -0.27 2.76
N THR A 63 -3.87 -0.64 3.78
CA THR A 63 -2.48 -0.22 3.99
C THR A 63 -1.61 -1.47 4.10
N VAL A 64 -0.60 -1.57 3.24
CA VAL A 64 0.46 -2.58 3.36
C VAL A 64 1.58 -2.01 4.21
N SER A 65 2.06 -2.78 5.18
CA SER A 65 3.17 -2.37 6.06
C SER A 65 4.29 -3.41 6.01
N ILE A 66 5.52 -2.96 5.75
CA ILE A 66 6.70 -3.81 5.60
C ILE A 66 7.75 -3.36 6.60
N ASN A 67 8.15 -4.27 7.48
CA ASN A 67 9.19 -4.02 8.48
C ASN A 67 10.58 -4.27 7.88
N TYR A 68 11.50 -3.36 8.14
CA TYR A 68 12.91 -3.46 7.79
C TYR A 68 13.77 -3.50 9.05
N VAL A 69 15.05 -3.87 8.89
CA VAL A 69 15.99 -3.93 10.02
C VAL A 69 16.21 -2.54 10.63
N ASN A 70 16.28 -1.50 9.81
CA ASN A 70 16.57 -0.13 10.23
C ASN A 70 15.85 0.90 9.32
N TYR A 71 16.00 2.18 9.67
CA TYR A 71 15.43 3.30 8.92
C TYR A 71 15.97 3.36 7.48
N ASP A 72 17.28 3.22 7.30
CA ASP A 72 17.92 3.35 5.98
C ASP A 72 17.39 2.31 4.99
N GLY A 73 17.21 1.06 5.42
CA GLY A 73 16.61 0.01 4.58
C GLY A 73 15.16 0.29 4.22
N ALA A 74 14.37 0.88 5.13
CA ALA A 74 13.00 1.30 4.83
C ALA A 74 12.97 2.45 3.80
N VAL A 75 13.89 3.41 3.91
CA VAL A 75 14.03 4.52 2.96
C VAL A 75 14.52 4.05 1.59
N GLU A 76 15.51 3.16 1.55
CA GLU A 76 15.99 2.57 0.30
C GLU A 76 14.85 1.85 -0.43
N ALA A 77 14.09 1.02 0.29
CA ALA A 77 12.93 0.33 -0.27
C ALA A 77 11.83 1.30 -0.72
N MET A 78 11.60 2.39 0.03
CA MET A 78 10.67 3.46 -0.37
C MET A 78 11.08 4.08 -1.70
N ASN A 79 12.37 4.41 -1.87
CA ASN A 79 12.88 5.02 -3.09
C ASN A 79 12.76 4.07 -4.27
N ASN A 80 13.22 2.82 -4.13
CA ASN A 80 13.14 1.80 -5.18
C ASN A 80 11.68 1.55 -5.62
N LEU A 81 10.75 1.43 -4.67
CA LEU A 81 9.34 1.25 -4.99
C LEU A 81 8.74 2.49 -5.66
N SER A 82 9.14 3.69 -5.23
CA SER A 82 8.68 4.95 -5.85
C SER A 82 9.16 5.07 -7.29
N GLU A 83 10.39 4.64 -7.59
CA GLU A 83 10.92 4.59 -8.95
C GLU A 83 10.14 3.60 -9.84
N GLU A 84 9.90 2.38 -9.35
CA GLU A 84 9.08 1.38 -10.06
C GLU A 84 7.65 1.88 -10.31
N TRP A 85 7.06 2.54 -9.31
CA TRP A 85 5.72 3.11 -9.44
C TRP A 85 5.70 4.26 -10.44
N GLN A 86 6.68 5.15 -10.43
CA GLN A 86 6.80 6.24 -11.40
C GLN A 86 7.03 5.71 -12.83
N ALA A 87 7.88 4.69 -12.99
CA ALA A 87 8.09 4.03 -14.27
C ALA A 87 6.80 3.41 -14.81
N TYR A 88 6.01 2.77 -13.94
CA TYR A 88 4.69 2.28 -14.27
C TYR A 88 3.75 3.43 -14.71
N LEU A 89 3.66 4.52 -13.95
CA LEU A 89 2.82 5.67 -14.28
C LEU A 89 3.19 6.31 -15.63
N ASN A 90 4.47 6.33 -15.97
CA ASN A 90 4.97 6.85 -17.25
C ASN A 90 4.71 5.91 -18.44
N SER A 91 4.38 4.64 -18.18
CA SER A 91 4.11 3.63 -19.20
C SER A 91 2.62 3.51 -19.59
N LEU A 92 1.75 4.24 -18.88
CA LEU A 92 0.30 4.32 -19.14
C LEU A 92 -0.01 5.25 -20.32
#